data_AF-A0A951QU26-F1
#
_entry.id   AF-A0A951QU26-F1
#
_cell.length_a   1.000
_cell.length_b   1.000
_cell.length_c   1.000
_cell.angle_alpha   90.00
_cell.angle_beta   90.00
_cell.angle_gamma   90.00
#
_symmetry.space_group_name_H-M   'P 1'
#
loop_
_entity.id
_entity.type
_entity.pdbx_description
1 polymer ?
#
loop_
_entity_poly.entity_id
_entity_poly.type
_entity_poly.pdbx_seq_one_letter_code
_entity_poly.pdbx_strand_id
1 'polypeptide(L)'
;MTFTQTGDPTIREHVQAFQGLDVDDQLALFWFIYKEMGKSITPAAPGASTVSPQIAEGLFNQVKSLSHEEQLQLQRDLITGADNQLTREYGSLGDTTKLLFWYLLAQGMENATIIPMPANYQLSSQADELLNKIKGIPFEQQITLFRDYVSPMGAEAKGGAEI
;
A
#
# COMPACT_ATOMS: atom_id res chain seq x y z
N MET A 1 12.49 11.30 -5.57
CA MET A 1 11.54 11.01 -6.68
C MET A 1 10.31 11.92 -6.57
N THR A 2 9.70 12.35 -7.69
CA THR A 2 8.47 13.18 -7.68
C THR A 2 7.25 12.27 -7.80
N PHE A 3 6.54 12.00 -6.71
CA PHE A 3 5.29 11.23 -6.72
C PHE A 3 4.12 12.10 -7.19
N THR A 4 3.13 11.50 -7.86
CA THR A 4 1.96 12.26 -8.33
C THR A 4 0.92 12.32 -7.22
N GLN A 5 1.00 13.34 -6.36
CA GLN A 5 -0.09 13.64 -5.42
C GLN A 5 -1.20 14.42 -6.12
N THR A 6 -2.45 14.10 -5.78
CA THR A 6 -3.64 14.82 -6.23
C THR A 6 -3.68 16.25 -5.69
N GLY A 7 -4.28 17.15 -6.47
CA GLY A 7 -4.60 18.51 -6.03
C GLY A 7 -5.88 18.58 -5.17
N ASP A 8 -6.64 17.49 -5.05
CA ASP A 8 -7.89 17.46 -4.28
C ASP A 8 -7.61 17.58 -2.78
N PRO A 9 -8.08 18.66 -2.11
CA PRO A 9 -7.79 18.89 -0.70
C PRO A 9 -8.41 17.82 0.22
N THR A 10 -9.55 17.25 -0.16
CA THR A 10 -10.25 16.22 0.65
C THR A 10 -9.43 14.93 0.68
N ILE A 11 -8.95 14.50 -0.49
CA ILE A 11 -8.11 13.30 -0.58
C ILE A 11 -6.80 13.52 0.19
N ARG A 12 -6.19 14.71 0.05
CA ARG A 12 -4.96 15.04 0.79
C ARG A 12 -5.15 15.01 2.30
N GLU A 13 -6.26 15.53 2.81
CA GLU A 13 -6.59 15.47 4.24
C GLU A 13 -6.69 14.02 4.72
N HIS A 14 -7.37 13.15 3.97
CA HIS A 14 -7.46 11.74 4.32
C HIS A 14 -6.12 11.01 4.26
N VAL A 15 -5.29 11.28 3.25
CA VAL A 15 -3.93 10.72 3.17
C VAL A 15 -3.08 11.15 4.36
N GLN A 16 -3.15 12.42 4.75
CA GLN A 16 -2.43 12.94 5.93
C GLN A 16 -2.94 12.30 7.23
N ALA A 17 -4.25 12.18 7.38
CA ALA A 17 -4.84 11.49 8.53
C ALA A 17 -4.40 10.02 8.59
N PHE A 18 -4.32 9.35 7.44
CA PHE A 18 -3.82 7.97 7.33
C PHE A 18 -2.36 7.90 7.77
N GLN A 19 -1.49 8.74 7.21
CA GLN A 19 -0.06 8.79 7.54
C GLN A 19 0.22 9.17 9.00
N GLY A 20 -0.71 9.85 9.66
CA GLY A 20 -0.61 10.23 11.07
C GLY A 20 -0.93 9.11 12.06
N LEU A 21 -1.47 7.98 11.61
CA LEU A 21 -1.71 6.81 12.46
C LEU A 21 -0.37 6.10 12.78
N ASP A 22 -0.36 5.32 13.87
CA ASP A 22 0.75 4.41 14.14
C ASP A 22 0.92 3.39 13.00
N VAL A 23 2.15 2.93 12.75
CA VAL A 23 2.47 2.06 11.60
C VAL A 23 1.61 0.79 11.55
N ASP A 24 1.36 0.17 12.69
CA ASP A 24 0.52 -1.03 12.76
C ASP A 24 -0.96 -0.71 12.52
N ASP A 25 -1.44 0.44 12.99
CA ASP A 25 -2.79 0.94 12.70
C ASP A 25 -2.96 1.28 11.22
N GLN A 26 -1.90 1.80 10.59
CA GLN A 26 -1.87 2.05 9.15
C GLN A 26 -2.03 0.75 8.36
N LEU A 27 -1.23 -0.28 8.66
CA LEU A 27 -1.33 -1.59 8.04
C LEU A 27 -2.70 -2.22 8.27
N ALA A 28 -3.20 -2.11 9.50
CA ALA A 28 -4.51 -2.61 9.87
C ALA A 28 -5.61 -1.94 9.06
N LEU A 29 -5.67 -0.61 9.08
CA LEU A 29 -6.64 0.16 8.33
C LEU A 29 -6.61 -0.21 6.85
N PHE A 30 -5.42 -0.36 6.27
CA PHE A 30 -5.30 -0.71 4.87
C PHE A 30 -5.88 -2.10 4.55
N TRP A 31 -5.66 -3.08 5.44
CA TRP A 31 -6.30 -4.39 5.36
C TRP A 31 -7.83 -4.33 5.50
N PHE A 32 -8.37 -3.57 6.47
CA PHE A 32 -9.82 -3.46 6.66
C PHE A 32 -10.49 -2.79 5.44
N ILE A 33 -9.85 -1.78 4.86
CA ILE A 33 -10.29 -1.17 3.60
C ILE A 33 -10.31 -2.21 2.47
N TYR A 34 -9.27 -3.04 2.35
CA TYR A 34 -9.24 -4.12 1.36
C TYR A 34 -10.41 -5.09 1.54
N LYS A 35 -10.75 -5.47 2.79
CA LYS A 35 -11.85 -6.39 3.07
C LYS A 35 -13.21 -5.79 2.71
N GLU A 36 -13.41 -4.50 2.96
CA GLU A 36 -14.66 -3.80 2.72
C GLU A 36 -14.85 -3.42 1.25
N MET A 37 -13.76 -3.00 0.59
CA MET A 37 -13.80 -2.29 -0.69
C MET A 37 -12.83 -2.85 -1.74
N GLY A 38 -11.73 -3.44 -1.28
CA GLY A 38 -10.59 -3.84 -2.11
C GLY A 38 -10.91 -4.89 -3.16
N LYS A 39 -11.87 -5.80 -2.95
CA LYS A 39 -12.26 -6.78 -3.98
C LYS A 39 -12.86 -6.15 -5.24
N SER A 40 -13.40 -4.93 -5.11
CA SER A 40 -13.92 -4.14 -6.23
C SER A 40 -12.87 -3.19 -6.80
N ILE A 41 -11.81 -2.88 -6.03
CA ILE A 41 -10.72 -1.99 -6.42
C ILE A 41 -9.62 -2.82 -7.07
N THR A 42 -9.73 -3.07 -8.37
CA THR A 42 -8.61 -3.64 -9.15
C THR A 42 -7.73 -2.49 -9.66
N PRO A 43 -6.47 -2.32 -9.18
CA PRO A 43 -5.61 -1.21 -9.59
C PRO A 43 -5.24 -1.22 -11.07
N ALA A 44 -5.29 -2.39 -11.70
CA ALA A 44 -5.08 -2.57 -13.13
C ALA A 44 -6.41 -2.43 -13.87
N ALA A 45 -6.83 -1.19 -14.14
CA ALA A 45 -7.85 -0.96 -15.16
C ALA A 45 -7.31 -1.42 -16.53
N PRO A 46 -8.11 -2.10 -17.37
CA PRO A 46 -7.69 -2.47 -18.72
C PRO A 46 -7.20 -1.24 -19.49
N GLY A 47 -5.94 -1.25 -19.95
CA GLY A 47 -5.34 -0.16 -20.72
C GLY A 47 -4.52 0.86 -19.92
N ALA A 48 -4.34 0.69 -18.60
CA ALA A 48 -3.38 1.48 -17.84
C ALA A 48 -1.94 1.17 -18.31
N SER A 49 -1.33 2.04 -19.10
CA SER A 49 0.04 1.86 -19.61
C SER A 49 1.13 2.08 -18.55
N THR A 50 0.77 2.56 -17.36
CA THR A 50 1.69 2.89 -16.26
C THR A 50 1.84 1.78 -15.22
N VAL A 51 0.98 0.76 -15.24
CA VAL A 51 1.09 -0.38 -14.34
C VAL A 51 2.00 -1.44 -14.95
N SER A 52 2.88 -2.03 -14.14
CA SER A 52 3.78 -3.12 -14.55
C SER A 52 3.51 -4.38 -13.71
N PRO A 53 2.50 -5.19 -14.08
CA PRO A 53 2.08 -6.33 -13.27
C PRO A 53 3.20 -7.32 -12.99
N GLN A 54 4.04 -7.63 -13.98
CA GLN A 54 5.14 -8.58 -13.83
C GLN A 54 6.21 -8.08 -12.83
N ILE A 55 6.40 -6.76 -12.72
CA ILE A 55 7.34 -6.17 -11.76
C ILE A 55 6.75 -6.27 -10.35
N ALA A 56 5.47 -5.93 -10.17
CA ALA A 56 4.78 -6.07 -8.88
C ALA A 56 4.75 -7.53 -8.41
N GLU A 57 4.45 -8.48 -9.32
CA GLU A 57 4.47 -9.91 -9.05
C GLU A 57 5.87 -10.42 -8.69
N GLY A 58 6.92 -9.91 -9.36
CA GLY A 58 8.31 -10.21 -9.06
C GLY A 58 8.67 -9.84 -7.62
N LEU A 59 8.38 -8.59 -7.22
CA LEU A 59 8.61 -8.14 -5.84
C LEU A 59 7.75 -8.92 -4.83
N PHE A 60 6.47 -9.13 -5.13
CA PHE A 60 5.58 -9.95 -4.29
C PHE A 60 6.14 -11.35 -4.04
N ASN A 61 6.68 -12.01 -5.07
CA ASN A 61 7.24 -13.35 -4.93
C ASN A 61 8.48 -13.38 -4.03
N GLN A 62 9.29 -12.31 -4.02
CA GLN A 62 10.39 -12.16 -3.07
C GLN A 62 9.84 -12.09 -1.63
N VAL A 63 8.83 -11.25 -1.39
CA VAL A 63 8.19 -11.13 -0.06
C VAL A 63 7.57 -12.45 0.40
N LYS A 64 6.88 -13.15 -0.49
CA LYS A 64 6.26 -14.46 -0.22
C LYS A 64 7.28 -15.52 0.23
N SER A 65 8.55 -15.39 -0.15
CA SER A 65 9.62 -16.31 0.26
C SER A 65 10.17 -16.06 1.65
N LEU A 66 9.87 -14.90 2.25
CA LEU A 66 10.28 -14.53 3.60
C LEU A 66 9.42 -15.25 4.66
N SER A 67 9.92 -15.33 5.89
CA SER A 67 9.10 -15.75 7.04
C SER A 67 8.01 -14.72 7.34
N HIS A 68 6.92 -15.12 8.01
CA HIS A 68 5.82 -14.19 8.35
C HIS A 68 6.29 -12.97 9.16
N GLU A 69 7.26 -13.15 10.05
CA GLU A 69 7.82 -12.05 10.83
C GLU A 69 8.56 -11.05 9.93
N GLU A 70 9.38 -11.54 9.01
CA GLU A 70 10.08 -10.71 8.02
C GLU A 70 9.10 -10.05 7.03
N GLN A 71 8.01 -10.72 6.66
CA GLN A 71 6.95 -10.13 5.84
C GLN A 71 6.27 -8.95 6.55
N LEU A 72 5.98 -9.08 7.84
CA LEU A 72 5.42 -8.00 8.64
C LEU A 72 6.42 -6.86 8.79
N GLN A 73 7.68 -7.19 9.10
CA GLN A 73 8.72 -6.19 9.25
C GLN A 73 8.95 -5.43 7.95
N LEU A 74 8.94 -6.10 6.81
CA LEU A 74 9.05 -5.43 5.51
C LEU A 74 7.90 -4.44 5.27
N GLN A 75 6.66 -4.82 5.60
CA GLN A 75 5.51 -3.93 5.46
C GLN A 75 5.64 -2.68 6.34
N ARG A 76 6.15 -2.83 7.57
CA ARG A 76 6.49 -1.70 8.46
C ARG A 76 7.64 -0.86 7.90
N ASP A 77 8.67 -1.49 7.37
CA ASP A 77 9.83 -0.84 6.76
C ASP A 77 9.43 -0.02 5.53
N LEU A 78 8.47 -0.49 4.73
CA LEU A 78 7.91 0.25 3.60
C LEU A 78 7.23 1.55 4.06
N ILE A 79 6.38 1.48 5.09
CA ILE A 79 5.69 2.66 5.64
C ILE A 79 6.69 3.66 6.24
N THR A 80 7.68 3.17 7.00
CA THR A 80 8.68 4.00 7.67
C THR A 80 9.79 4.50 6.75
N GLY A 81 9.89 3.98 5.54
CA GLY A 81 10.95 4.32 4.58
C GLY A 81 12.33 3.78 4.98
N ALA A 82 12.39 2.68 5.73
CA ALA A 82 13.66 2.10 6.16
C ALA A 82 14.52 1.69 4.95
N ASP A 83 15.83 1.95 4.99
CA ASP A 83 16.71 1.70 3.85
C ASP A 83 17.21 0.24 3.82
N ASN A 84 16.52 -0.61 3.06
CA ASN A 84 16.90 -1.99 2.80
C ASN A 84 16.74 -2.32 1.31
N GLN A 85 17.11 -3.53 0.89
CA GLN A 85 17.04 -3.90 -0.53
C GLN A 85 15.62 -3.83 -1.09
N LEU A 86 14.66 -4.47 -0.40
CA LEU A 86 13.28 -4.59 -0.87
C LEU A 86 12.54 -3.25 -0.82
N THR A 87 12.83 -2.38 0.14
CA THR A 87 12.23 -1.05 0.21
C THR A 87 12.75 -0.13 -0.89
N ARG A 88 13.99 -0.31 -1.36
CA ARG A 88 14.52 0.39 -2.54
C ARG A 88 13.95 -0.14 -3.85
N GLU A 89 13.80 -1.46 -3.96
CA GLU A 89 13.12 -2.09 -5.10
C GLU A 89 11.67 -1.63 -5.20
N TYR A 90 10.96 -1.55 -4.07
CA TYR A 90 9.64 -0.94 -4.01
C TYR A 90 9.70 0.55 -4.39
N GLY A 91 10.68 1.29 -3.86
CA GLY A 91 10.84 2.72 -4.09
C GLY A 91 10.96 3.10 -5.56
N SER A 92 11.58 2.25 -6.39
CA SER A 92 11.75 2.46 -7.83
C SER A 92 10.52 2.12 -8.69
N LEU A 93 9.46 1.57 -8.08
CA LEU A 93 8.20 1.29 -8.79
C LEU A 93 7.42 2.57 -9.07
N GLY A 94 6.72 2.60 -10.21
CA GLY A 94 5.71 3.63 -10.46
C GLY A 94 4.53 3.53 -9.49
N ASP A 95 3.91 4.66 -9.17
CA ASP A 95 2.82 4.83 -8.19
C ASP A 95 1.69 3.79 -8.33
N THR A 96 1.20 3.55 -9.55
CA THR A 96 0.15 2.54 -9.80
C THR A 96 0.63 1.11 -9.57
N THR A 97 1.91 0.83 -9.86
CA THR A 97 2.54 -0.48 -9.62
C THR A 97 2.76 -0.72 -8.12
N LYS A 98 3.10 0.33 -7.35
CA LYS A 98 3.14 0.27 -5.88
C LYS A 98 1.78 -0.12 -5.29
N LEU A 99 0.70 0.51 -5.78
CA LEU A 99 -0.66 0.16 -5.36
C LEU A 99 -1.03 -1.29 -5.72
N LEU A 100 -0.66 -1.75 -6.92
CA LEU A 100 -0.85 -3.15 -7.32
C LEU A 100 -0.08 -4.12 -6.40
N PHE A 101 1.15 -3.79 -6.03
CA PHE A 101 1.93 -4.60 -5.10
C PHE A 101 1.24 -4.76 -3.74
N TRP A 102 0.72 -3.69 -3.15
CA TRP A 102 -0.05 -3.76 -1.90
C TRP A 102 -1.34 -4.59 -2.04
N TYR A 103 -2.00 -4.51 -3.19
CA TYR A 103 -3.15 -5.36 -3.49
C TYR A 103 -2.77 -6.85 -3.54
N LEU A 104 -1.62 -7.20 -4.14
CA LEU A 104 -1.10 -8.57 -4.15
C LEU A 104 -0.76 -9.06 -2.74
N LEU A 105 -0.18 -8.21 -1.87
CA LEU A 105 0.05 -8.56 -0.47
C LEU A 105 -1.26 -8.91 0.24
N ALA A 106 -2.29 -8.08 0.08
CA ALA A 106 -3.61 -8.32 0.70
C ALA A 106 -4.26 -9.63 0.19
N GLN A 107 -4.18 -9.92 -1.12
CA GLN A 107 -4.62 -11.22 -1.64
C GLN A 107 -3.80 -12.38 -1.06
N GLY A 108 -2.49 -12.19 -0.90
CA GLY A 108 -1.62 -13.15 -0.24
C GLY A 108 -1.99 -13.40 1.23
N MET A 109 -2.43 -12.37 1.95
CA MET A 109 -2.92 -12.48 3.33
C MET A 109 -4.23 -13.30 3.37
N GLU A 110 -5.16 -13.07 2.44
CA GLU A 110 -6.41 -13.84 2.34
C GLU A 110 -6.15 -15.33 2.01
N ASN A 111 -5.10 -15.61 1.23
CA ASN A 111 -4.68 -16.97 0.88
C ASN A 111 -3.63 -17.58 1.83
N ALA A 112 -3.33 -16.90 2.95
CA ALA A 112 -2.33 -17.31 3.95
C ALA A 112 -0.90 -17.56 3.39
N THR A 113 -0.53 -16.94 2.27
CA THR A 113 0.84 -16.94 1.73
C THR A 113 1.66 -15.73 2.17
N ILE A 114 0.98 -14.69 2.66
CA ILE A 114 1.55 -13.56 3.38
C ILE A 114 0.96 -13.58 4.80
N ILE A 115 1.70 -13.09 5.79
CA ILE A 115 1.29 -13.03 7.19
C ILE A 115 -0.16 -12.49 7.31
N PRO A 116 -1.10 -13.31 7.80
CA PRO A 116 -2.49 -12.89 7.88
C PRO A 116 -2.69 -11.86 8.99
N MET A 117 -3.73 -11.05 8.84
CA MET A 117 -4.18 -10.16 9.90
C MET A 117 -4.61 -10.97 11.14
N PRO A 118 -4.19 -10.61 12.37
CA PRO A 118 -4.66 -11.27 13.58
C PRO A 118 -6.18 -11.16 13.73
N ALA A 119 -6.86 -12.27 14.02
CA ALA A 119 -8.32 -12.31 14.13
C ALA A 119 -8.90 -11.45 15.27
N ASN A 120 -8.07 -11.14 16.27
CA ASN A 120 -8.42 -10.32 17.43
C ASN A 120 -7.92 -8.87 17.32
N TYR A 121 -7.39 -8.45 16.17
CA TYR A 121 -6.95 -7.08 15.99
C TYR A 121 -8.16 -6.13 16.02
N GLN A 122 -8.04 -5.04 16.78
CA GLN A 122 -9.03 -3.98 16.85
C GLN A 122 -8.38 -2.69 16.36
N LEU A 123 -9.01 -2.04 15.38
CA LEU A 123 -8.60 -0.71 14.95
C LEU A 123 -8.69 0.26 16.14
N SER A 124 -7.73 1.18 16.23
CA SER A 124 -7.90 2.33 17.10
C SER A 124 -9.11 3.16 16.70
N SER A 125 -9.64 3.96 17.63
CA SER A 125 -10.78 4.84 17.34
C SER A 125 -10.50 5.79 16.18
N GLN A 126 -9.26 6.27 16.06
CA GLN A 126 -8.84 7.15 14.97
C GLN A 126 -8.85 6.43 13.62
N ALA A 127 -8.33 5.20 13.57
CA ALA A 127 -8.33 4.39 12.37
C ALA A 127 -9.75 3.97 11.95
N ASP A 128 -10.63 3.64 12.91
CA ASP A 128 -12.03 3.31 12.65
C ASP A 128 -12.83 4.50 12.11
N GLU A 129 -12.65 5.69 12.70
CA GLU A 129 -13.25 6.93 12.18
C GLU A 129 -12.79 7.22 10.75
N LEU A 130 -11.49 7.02 10.47
CA LEU A 130 -10.94 7.22 9.13
C LEU A 130 -11.47 6.19 8.13
N LEU A 131 -11.60 4.91 8.53
CA LEU A 131 -12.22 3.86 7.72
C LEU A 131 -13.64 4.28 7.29
N ASN A 132 -14.45 4.76 8.23
CA ASN A 132 -15.82 5.18 7.98
C ASN A 132 -15.89 6.38 7.02
N LYS A 133 -14.97 7.34 7.14
CA LYS A 133 -14.85 8.45 6.19
C LYS A 133 -14.50 7.95 4.79
N ILE A 134 -13.50 7.07 4.67
CA ILE A 134 -13.04 6.53 3.39
C ILE A 134 -14.16 5.77 2.68
N LYS A 135 -14.98 4.99 3.39
CA LYS A 135 -16.13 4.27 2.82
C LYS A 135 -17.14 5.19 2.11
N GLY A 136 -17.26 6.44 2.54
CA GLY A 136 -18.15 7.43 1.93
C GLY A 136 -17.61 8.12 0.67
N ILE A 137 -16.32 7.93 0.36
CA ILE A 137 -15.66 8.57 -0.79
C ILE A 137 -16.05 7.84 -2.09
N PRO A 138 -16.26 8.55 -3.22
CA PRO A 138 -16.47 7.92 -4.52
C PRO A 138 -15.31 6.99 -4.91
N PHE A 139 -15.63 5.87 -5.56
CA PHE A 139 -14.67 4.82 -5.91
C PHE A 139 -13.40 5.31 -6.63
N GLU A 140 -13.53 6.22 -7.61
CA GLU A 140 -12.39 6.78 -8.34
C GLU A 140 -11.46 7.62 -7.44
N GLN A 141 -12.03 8.32 -6.47
CA GLN A 141 -11.29 9.09 -5.48
C GLN A 141 -10.63 8.18 -4.44
N GLN A 142 -11.23 7.04 -4.12
CA GLN A 142 -10.59 6.03 -3.27
C GLN A 142 -9.33 5.45 -3.91
N ILE A 143 -9.38 5.11 -5.20
CA ILE A 143 -8.19 4.66 -5.95
C ILE A 143 -7.09 5.73 -5.89
N THR A 144 -7.47 6.99 -6.10
CA THR A 144 -6.54 8.13 -6.02
C THR A 144 -5.94 8.25 -4.62
N LEU A 145 -6.75 8.18 -3.57
CA LEU A 145 -6.31 8.20 -2.17
C LEU A 145 -5.31 7.09 -1.89
N PHE A 146 -5.59 5.85 -2.29
CA PHE A 146 -4.69 4.72 -2.01
C PHE A 146 -3.39 4.81 -2.80
N ARG A 147 -3.45 5.23 -4.07
CA ARG A 147 -2.24 5.48 -4.85
C ARG A 147 -1.39 6.54 -4.15
N ASP A 148 -1.96 7.68 -3.81
CA ASP A 148 -1.25 8.79 -3.19
C ASP A 148 -0.71 8.44 -1.79
N TYR A 149 -1.39 7.54 -1.06
CA TYR A 149 -0.95 7.02 0.23
C TYR A 149 0.28 6.10 0.11
N VAL A 150 0.30 5.19 -0.87
CA VAL A 150 1.39 4.21 -1.03
C VAL A 150 2.58 4.74 -1.83
N SER A 151 2.38 5.76 -2.67
CA SER A 151 3.44 6.38 -3.46
C SER A 151 4.67 6.82 -2.65
N PRO A 152 4.54 7.56 -1.52
CA PRO A 152 5.68 8.04 -0.76
C PRO A 152 6.40 6.97 0.09
N MET A 153 5.91 5.73 0.11
CA MET A 153 6.52 4.64 0.86
C MET A 153 7.80 4.10 0.19
N GLY A 154 8.58 3.36 0.98
CA GLY A 154 9.86 2.76 0.58
C GLY A 154 11.02 3.75 0.62
N ALA A 155 12.22 3.20 0.48
CA ALA A 155 13.45 4.00 0.43
C ALA A 155 13.71 4.48 -1.01
N GLU A 156 14.42 5.60 -1.16
CA GLU A 156 14.81 6.06 -2.48
C GLU A 156 15.73 5.04 -3.18
N ALA A 157 15.56 4.89 -4.49
CA ALA A 157 16.52 4.16 -5.30
C ALA A 157 17.90 4.81 -5.15
N LYS A 158 18.95 3.99 -4.94
CA LYS A 158 20.32 4.52 -4.90
C LYS A 158 20.68 5.12 -6.27
N GLY A 159 21.36 6.27 -6.26
CA GLY A 159 21.85 6.91 -7.48
C GLY A 159 22.71 5.96 -8.30
N GLY A 160 22.42 5.86 -9.60
CA GLY A 160 23.03 4.91 -10.54
C GLY A 160 22.03 4.02 -11.29
N ALA A 161 20.74 4.08 -10.93
CA ALA A 161 19.64 3.41 -11.65
C ALA A 161 18.95 4.33 -12.68
N GLU A 162 19.65 5.37 -13.14
CA GLU A 162 19.22 6.18 -14.29
C GLU A 162 19.65 5.43 -15.56
N ILE A 163 18.68 4.86 -16.27
CA ILE A 163 18.83 4.45 -17.68
C ILE A 163 18.18 5.50 -18.58
#